data_AF-A0A6C0FCP8-F1
#
_entry.id   AF-A0A6C0FCP8-F1
#
_cell.length_a   1.000
_cell.length_b   1.000
_cell.length_c   1.000
_cell.angle_alpha   90.00
_cell.angle_beta   90.00
_cell.angle_gamma   90.00
#
_symmetry.space_group_name_H-M   'P 1'
#
loop_
_entity.id
_entity.type
_entity.pdbx_description
1 polymer ?
#
loop_
_entity_poly.entity_id
_entity_poly.type
_entity_poly.pdbx_seq_one_letter_code
_entity_poly.pdbx_strand_id
1 'polypeptide(L)'
;MPNYFAEIDSSNVVLRVIVCDTKEWCENSLGGTWVQTYRDDSSKNPAGRGMIYHADKENFSSTQPYPSWVLDNNCDWQPPTPMPDLTQEEIDANKYYNWEESSGSWIIETIEVPP
;
A
#
# COMPACT_ATOMS: atom_id res chain seq x y z
N MET A 1 -7.77 22.42 -3.63
CA MET A 1 -7.56 21.13 -2.94
C MET A 1 -6.17 21.18 -2.31
N PRO A 2 -5.97 20.71 -1.06
CA PRO A 2 -4.65 20.70 -0.45
C PRO A 2 -3.70 19.78 -1.23
N ASN A 3 -2.45 20.19 -1.39
CA ASN A 3 -1.41 19.34 -1.99
C ASN A 3 -0.77 18.49 -0.90
N TYR A 4 -0.63 17.19 -1.14
CA TYR A 4 0.04 16.27 -0.24
C TYR A 4 1.39 15.89 -0.79
N PHE A 5 2.41 15.90 0.06
CA PHE A 5 3.76 15.51 -0.29
C PHE A 5 4.30 14.50 0.71
N ALA A 6 4.96 13.48 0.20
CA ALA A 6 5.66 12.47 0.95
C ALA A 6 7.17 12.75 0.90
N GLU A 7 7.81 12.79 2.07
CA GLU A 7 9.27 12.79 2.15
C GLU A 7 9.75 11.34 2.03
N ILE A 8 10.73 11.10 1.18
CA ILE A 8 11.32 9.78 0.96
C ILE A 8 12.81 9.76 1.34
N ASP A 9 13.29 8.61 1.79
CA ASP A 9 14.71 8.38 2.00
C ASP A 9 15.45 7.95 0.72
N SER A 10 16.76 7.67 0.84
CA SER A 10 17.60 7.24 -0.28
C SER A 10 17.21 5.88 -0.89
N SER A 11 16.33 5.13 -0.22
CA SER A 11 15.77 3.86 -0.67
C SER A 11 14.32 4.01 -1.14
N ASN A 12 13.86 5.24 -1.38
CA ASN A 12 12.50 5.59 -1.79
C ASN A 12 11.41 5.23 -0.75
N VAL A 13 11.77 5.04 0.52
CA VAL A 13 10.80 4.73 1.58
C VAL A 13 10.23 6.02 2.15
N VAL A 14 8.90 6.09 2.26
CA VAL A 14 8.19 7.24 2.81
C VAL A 14 8.45 7.39 4.30
N LEU A 15 9.05 8.51 4.69
CA LEU A 15 9.34 8.88 6.07
C LEU A 15 8.14 9.55 6.75
N ARG A 16 7.47 10.46 6.03
CA ARG A 16 6.26 11.18 6.49
C ARG A 16 5.48 11.73 5.31
N VAL A 17 4.21 12.06 5.55
CA VAL A 17 3.34 12.75 4.59
C VAL A 17 2.83 14.03 5.23
N ILE A 18 2.92 15.15 4.53
CA ILE A 18 2.41 16.45 4.98
C ILE A 18 1.57 17.12 3.91
N VAL A 19 0.82 18.13 4.34
CA VAL A 19 0.16 19.09 3.43
C VAL A 19 1.04 20.33 3.36
N CYS A 20 1.47 20.71 2.15
CA CYS A 20 2.24 21.93 1.91
C CYS A 20 1.85 22.56 0.56
N ASP A 21 2.24 23.81 0.32
CA ASP A 21 1.83 24.52 -0.90
C ASP A 21 2.47 23.93 -2.16
N THR A 22 3.79 23.73 -2.15
CA THR A 22 4.55 23.18 -3.27
C THR A 22 5.71 22.28 -2.81
N LYS A 23 6.21 21.45 -3.72
CA LYS A 23 7.39 20.62 -3.50
C LYS A 23 8.60 21.46 -3.10
N GLU A 24 8.83 22.59 -3.77
CA GLU A 24 9.94 23.49 -3.49
C GLU A 24 9.85 24.09 -2.09
N TRP A 25 8.63 24.40 -1.61
CA TRP A 25 8.47 24.85 -0.23
C TRP A 25 8.89 23.78 0.76
N CYS A 26 8.44 22.55 0.52
CA CYS A 26 8.78 21.38 1.33
C CYS A 26 10.33 21.18 1.35
N GLU A 27 10.99 21.19 0.20
CA GLU A 27 12.45 21.05 0.06
C GLU A 27 13.24 22.20 0.70
N ASN A 28 12.85 23.46 0.43
CA ASN A 28 13.57 24.64 0.93
C ASN A 28 13.40 24.84 2.45
N SER A 29 12.24 24.46 3.00
CA SER A 29 11.92 24.71 4.41
C SER A 29 12.31 23.55 5.32
N LEU A 30 12.23 22.31 4.82
CA LEU A 30 12.42 21.09 5.61
C LEU A 30 13.63 20.27 5.18
N GLY A 31 14.25 20.59 4.04
CA GLY A 31 15.26 19.73 3.41
C GLY A 31 14.65 18.43 2.88
N GLY A 32 15.49 17.46 2.56
CA GLY A 32 15.05 16.12 2.12
C GLY A 32 14.59 16.06 0.67
N THR A 33 14.02 14.91 0.30
CA THR A 33 13.48 14.64 -1.05
C THR A 33 12.00 14.41 -0.96
N TRP A 34 11.23 15.19 -1.73
CA TRP A 34 9.77 15.18 -1.65
C TRP A 34 9.13 14.78 -2.98
N VAL A 35 8.08 13.99 -2.89
CA VAL A 35 7.27 13.52 -4.02
C VAL A 35 5.80 13.77 -3.73
N GLN A 36 5.03 14.13 -4.76
CA GLN A 36 3.60 14.39 -4.61
C GLN A 36 2.84 13.08 -4.40
N THR A 37 1.79 13.13 -3.57
CA THR A 37 0.84 12.03 -3.39
C THR A 37 -0.59 12.55 -3.49
N TYR A 38 -1.52 11.64 -3.79
CA TYR A 38 -2.92 11.96 -4.03
C TYR A 38 -3.80 11.06 -3.15
N ARG A 39 -4.86 11.62 -2.55
CA ARG A 39 -5.85 10.84 -1.77
C ARG A 39 -7.05 10.40 -2.61
N ASP A 40 -7.40 11.21 -3.59
CA ASP A 40 -8.66 11.10 -4.33
C ASP A 40 -8.44 10.85 -5.84
N ASP A 41 -7.29 10.26 -6.21
CA ASP A 41 -6.97 9.88 -7.59
C ASP A 41 -7.05 8.36 -7.73
N SER A 42 -8.00 7.87 -8.53
CA SER A 42 -8.24 6.44 -8.72
C SER A 42 -7.13 5.72 -9.50
N SER A 43 -6.17 6.45 -10.06
CA SER A 43 -5.01 5.88 -10.77
C SER A 43 -3.74 5.85 -9.91
N LYS A 44 -3.80 6.34 -8.67
CA LYS A 44 -2.63 6.49 -7.80
C LYS A 44 -2.91 5.90 -6.41
N ASN A 45 -1.90 5.22 -5.89
CA ASN A 45 -1.89 4.74 -4.53
C ASN A 45 -1.47 5.89 -3.59
N PRO A 46 -2.24 6.19 -2.54
CA PRO A 46 -1.86 7.23 -1.58
C PRO A 46 -0.63 6.79 -0.79
N ALA A 47 0.34 7.68 -0.64
CA ALA A 47 1.50 7.45 0.20
C ALA A 47 1.11 7.37 1.68
N GLY A 48 1.75 6.42 2.36
CA GLY A 48 1.72 6.23 3.80
C GLY A 48 3.14 5.98 4.30
N ARG A 49 3.39 6.23 5.58
CA ARG A 49 4.72 5.99 6.18
C ARG A 49 5.12 4.52 5.99
N GLY A 50 6.34 4.29 5.52
CA GLY A 50 6.88 2.96 5.22
C GLY A 50 6.55 2.42 3.82
N MET A 51 5.72 3.11 3.04
CA MET A 51 5.48 2.75 1.64
C MET A 51 6.69 3.04 0.77
N ILE A 52 6.77 2.38 -0.37
CA ILE A 52 7.87 2.48 -1.33
C ILE A 52 7.39 3.30 -2.53
N TYR A 53 8.14 4.33 -2.88
CA TYR A 53 7.92 5.13 -4.07
C TYR A 53 8.60 4.51 -5.30
N HIS A 54 7.83 4.35 -6.38
CA HIS A 54 8.29 3.83 -7.67
C HIS A 54 8.35 4.98 -8.68
N ALA A 55 9.56 5.51 -8.88
CA ALA A 55 9.77 6.73 -9.66
C ALA A 55 9.40 6.58 -11.15
N ASP A 56 9.52 5.38 -11.71
CA ASP A 56 9.12 5.05 -13.09
C ASP A 56 7.61 5.12 -13.33
N LYS A 57 6.81 4.88 -12.28
CA LYS A 57 5.34 4.89 -12.31
C LYS A 57 4.74 6.13 -11.64
N GLU A 58 5.58 6.92 -10.97
CA GLU A 58 5.20 8.00 -10.07
C GLU A 58 4.07 7.56 -9.12
N ASN A 59 4.25 6.40 -8.49
CA ASN A 59 3.23 5.76 -7.68
C ASN A 59 3.84 5.06 -6.46
N PHE A 60 3.01 4.64 -5.52
CA PHE A 60 3.43 4.02 -4.27
C PHE A 60 2.95 2.58 -4.18
N SER A 61 3.72 1.75 -3.49
CA SER A 61 3.26 0.43 -3.03
C SER A 61 3.44 0.32 -1.52
N SER A 62 2.67 -0.56 -0.89
CA SER A 62 3.04 -1.06 0.44
C SER A 62 4.36 -1.83 0.37
N THR A 63 4.92 -2.18 1.53
CA THR A 63 5.97 -3.18 1.61
C THR A 63 5.46 -4.52 1.09
N GLN A 64 6.35 -5.32 0.49
CA GLN A 64 5.99 -6.63 -0.02
C GLN A 64 5.37 -7.49 1.09
N PRO A 65 4.09 -7.90 0.97
CA PRO A 65 3.41 -8.66 2.03
C PRO A 65 4.02 -10.05 2.19
N TYR A 66 4.30 -10.71 1.07
CA TYR A 66 4.88 -12.05 1.01
C TYR A 66 5.87 -12.16 -0.16
N PRO A 67 6.97 -12.93 -0.02
CA PRO A 67 7.96 -13.11 -1.08
C PRO A 67 7.39 -13.62 -2.41
N SER A 68 6.35 -14.45 -2.37
CA SER A 68 5.69 -14.97 -3.58
C SER A 68 4.84 -13.95 -4.32
N TRP A 69 4.47 -12.83 -3.69
CA TRP A 69 3.64 -11.80 -4.32
C TRP A 69 4.49 -10.92 -5.22
N VAL A 70 3.96 -10.61 -6.40
CA VAL A 70 4.65 -9.81 -7.41
C VAL A 70 3.94 -8.48 -7.57
N LEU A 71 4.72 -7.39 -7.64
CA LEU A 71 4.18 -6.05 -7.85
C LEU A 71 3.73 -5.90 -9.30
N ASP A 72 2.49 -5.49 -9.52
CA ASP A 72 1.97 -5.23 -10.85
C ASP A 72 2.31 -3.82 -11.37
N ASN A 73 1.76 -3.48 -12.53
CA ASN A 73 1.97 -2.17 -13.15
C ASN A 73 1.28 -1.02 -12.42
N ASN A 74 0.27 -1.31 -11.60
CA ASN A 74 -0.45 -0.32 -10.79
C ASN A 74 0.20 -0.11 -9.41
N CYS A 75 1.30 -0.80 -9.12
CA CYS A 75 1.95 -0.84 -7.80
C CYS A 75 1.12 -1.54 -6.72
N ASP A 76 0.28 -2.50 -7.14
CA ASP A 76 -0.44 -3.38 -6.24
C ASP A 76 0.25 -4.74 -6.20
N TRP A 77 0.37 -5.30 -4.99
CA TRP A 77 0.96 -6.62 -4.81
C TRP A 77 -0.06 -7.69 -5.17
N GLN A 78 0.29 -8.54 -6.12
CA GLN A 78 -0.57 -9.62 -6.60
C GLN A 78 -0.09 -10.97 -6.07
N PRO A 79 -0.99 -11.77 -5.44
CA PRO A 79 -0.69 -13.15 -5.10
C PRO A 79 -0.53 -14.00 -6.38
N PRO A 80 0.26 -15.09 -6.34
CA PRO A 80 0.36 -16.00 -7.48
C PRO A 80 -0.94 -16.79 -7.74
N THR A 81 -1.74 -17.02 -6.70
CA THR A 81 -3.06 -17.67 -6.78
C THR A 81 -4.15 -16.64 -6.46
N PRO A 82 -5.13 -16.39 -7.35
CA PRO A 82 -6.24 -15.48 -7.08
C PRO A 82 -7.02 -15.87 -5.83
N MET A 83 -7.42 -14.88 -5.04
CA MET A 83 -8.26 -15.09 -3.86
C MET A 83 -9.67 -15.55 -4.29
N PRO A 84 -10.20 -16.67 -3.76
CA PRO A 84 -11.56 -17.07 -4.03
C PRO A 84 -12.59 -16.11 -3.41
N ASP A 85 -13.81 -16.12 -3.91
CA ASP A 85 -14.93 -15.44 -3.25
C ASP A 85 -15.40 -16.23 -2.03
N LEU A 86 -15.76 -15.52 -0.96
CA LEU A 86 -16.47 -16.11 0.18
C LEU A 86 -17.95 -16.30 -0.16
N THR A 87 -18.54 -17.39 0.32
CA THR A 87 -20.00 -17.57 0.31
C THR A 87 -20.67 -16.68 1.34
N GLN A 88 -21.97 -16.38 1.17
CA GLN A 88 -22.73 -15.59 2.16
C GLN A 88 -22.71 -16.24 3.56
N GLU A 89 -22.79 -17.57 3.64
CA GLU A 89 -22.70 -18.30 4.92
C GLU A 89 -21.35 -18.09 5.61
N GLU A 90 -20.26 -18.05 4.85
CA GLU A 90 -18.92 -17.79 5.38
C GLU A 90 -18.75 -16.33 5.85
N ILE A 91 -19.31 -15.38 5.10
CA ILE A 91 -19.34 -13.97 5.48
C ILE A 91 -20.13 -13.79 6.79
N ASP A 92 -21.32 -14.39 6.89
CA ASP A 92 -22.17 -14.33 8.09
C ASP A 92 -21.49 -14.98 9.31
N ALA A 93 -20.59 -15.93 9.07
CA ALA A 93 -19.75 -16.55 10.08
C ALA A 93 -18.46 -15.78 10.41
N ASN A 94 -18.28 -14.55 9.90
CA ASN A 94 -17.06 -13.73 10.05
C ASN A 94 -15.77 -14.44 9.59
N LYS A 95 -15.86 -15.18 8.48
CA LYS A 95 -14.69 -15.81 7.87
C LYS A 95 -13.95 -14.86 6.92
N TYR A 96 -12.65 -15.07 6.78
CA TYR A 96 -11.77 -14.36 5.85
C TYR A 96 -10.70 -15.29 5.30
N TYR A 97 -10.13 -14.93 4.15
CA TYR A 97 -8.97 -15.65 3.60
C TYR A 97 -7.66 -15.06 4.13
N ASN A 98 -6.77 -15.93 4.58
CA ASN A 98 -5.38 -15.63 4.90
C ASN A 98 -4.46 -16.35 3.88
N TRP A 99 -3.34 -15.73 3.51
CA TRP A 99 -2.41 -16.31 2.55
C TRP A 99 -1.39 -17.19 3.26
N GLU A 100 -1.33 -18.47 2.90
CA GLU A 100 -0.32 -19.41 3.41
C GLU A 100 0.84 -19.55 2.42
N GLU A 101 1.93 -18.83 2.71
CA GLU A 101 3.11 -18.73 1.85
C GLU A 101 3.76 -20.09 1.57
N SER A 102 3.80 -21.00 2.55
CA SER A 102 4.45 -22.30 2.37
C SER A 102 3.73 -23.20 1.36
N SER A 103 2.42 -23.02 1.22
CA SER A 103 1.57 -23.79 0.31
C SER A 103 1.17 -23.05 -0.97
N GLY A 104 1.42 -21.74 -1.03
CA GLY A 104 1.00 -20.89 -2.16
C GLY A 104 -0.52 -20.84 -2.34
N SER A 105 -1.28 -20.92 -1.25
CA SER A 105 -2.73 -21.07 -1.25
C SER A 105 -3.41 -20.19 -0.21
N TRP A 106 -4.69 -19.88 -0.44
CA TRP A 106 -5.55 -19.20 0.52
C TRP A 106 -6.16 -20.18 1.51
N ILE A 107 -6.05 -19.90 2.80
CA ILE A 107 -6.68 -20.63 3.89
C ILE A 107 -7.81 -19.79 4.46
N ILE A 108 -8.98 -20.39 4.64
CA ILE A 108 -10.12 -19.71 5.27
C ILE A 108 -9.99 -19.79 6.79
N GLU A 109 -10.05 -18.64 7.45
CA GLU A 109 -10.00 -18.47 8.90
C GLU A 109 -11.29 -17.79 9.39
N THR A 110 -11.57 -17.87 10.69
CA THR A 110 -12.71 -17.21 11.33
C THR A 110 -12.19 -16.22 12.36
N ILE A 111 -12.77 -15.03 12.41
CA ILE A 111 -12.45 -14.06 13.47
C ILE A 111 -12.98 -14.62 14.80
N GLU A 112 -12.08 -15.08 15.66
CA GLU A 112 -12.43 -15.39 17.05
C GLU A 112 -12.64 -14.08 17.80
N VAL A 113 -13.89 -13.77 18.16
CA VAL A 113 -14.17 -12.64 19.05
C VAL A 113 -13.73 -13.06 20.45
N PRO A 114 -12.73 -12.39 21.07
CA PRO A 114 -12.33 -12.71 22.43
C PRO A 114 -13.53 -12.55 23.39
N PRO A 115 -13.65 -13.43 24.41
CA PRO A 115 -14.75 -13.37 25.38
C PRO A 115 -14.74 -12.10 26.25
#